data_AF-A0A838FNN4-F1
#
_entry.id   AF-A0A838FNN4-F1
#
_cell.length_a   1.000
_cell.length_b   1.000
_cell.length_c   1.000
_cell.angle_alpha   90.00
_cell.angle_beta   90.00
_cell.angle_gamma   90.00
#
_symmetry.space_group_name_H-M   'P 1'
#
loop_
_entity.id
_entity.type
_entity.pdbx_description
1 polymer ?
#
loop_
_entity_poly.entity_id
_entity_poly.type
_entity_poly.pdbx_seq_one_letter_code
_entity_poly.pdbx_strand_id
1 'polypeptide(L)'
;GPWYLTDPHSGVGQAAQRALRVAFPGKEPALIREGGSIPITSQFRTILGVETLLLGLALADCRAHSPNENFPLENLEAGIRLNKAVLQELAK
;
A
#
# COMPACT_ATOMS: atom_id res chain seq x y z
N GLY A 1 7.90 15.09 9.41
CA GLY A 1 7.49 14.11 10.44
C GLY A 1 8.56 13.04 10.56
N PRO A 2 8.55 12.22 11.62
CA PRO A 2 9.44 11.07 11.70
C PRO A 2 9.14 10.08 10.57
N TRP A 3 10.12 9.23 10.24
CA TRP A 3 9.94 8.13 9.29
C TRP A 3 8.93 7.12 9.82
N TYR A 4 8.36 6.32 8.91
CA TYR A 4 7.40 5.27 9.25
C TYR A 4 7.79 3.95 8.61
N LEU A 5 7.51 2.85 9.31
CA LEU A 5 7.73 1.48 8.83
C LEU A 5 6.72 0.56 9.51
N THR A 6 5.96 -0.17 8.71
CA THR A 6 5.13 -1.30 9.14
C THR A 6 5.90 -2.58 8.87
N ASP A 7 5.96 -3.50 9.82
CA ASP A 7 6.60 -4.80 9.62
C ASP A 7 5.80 -5.62 8.60
N PRO A 8 6.35 -5.92 7.40
CA PRO A 8 5.62 -6.68 6.39
C PRO A 8 5.41 -8.14 6.78
N HIS A 9 6.14 -8.66 7.77
CA HIS A 9 6.03 -10.03 8.25
C HIS A 9 5.04 -10.20 9.42
N SER A 10 4.52 -9.09 9.96
CA SER A 10 3.42 -9.09 10.94
C SER A 10 2.13 -9.68 10.36
N GLY A 11 1.15 -10.00 11.23
CA GLY A 11 -0.14 -10.53 10.78
C GLY A 11 -0.85 -9.62 9.76
N VAL A 12 -0.88 -8.31 10.02
CA VAL A 12 -1.47 -7.31 9.11
C VAL A 12 -0.64 -7.12 7.84
N GLY A 13 0.70 -7.22 7.94
CA GLY A 13 1.60 -7.18 6.77
C GLY A 13 1.38 -8.38 5.84
N GLN A 14 1.26 -9.58 6.39
CA GLN A 14 0.96 -10.78 5.60
C GLN A 14 -0.45 -10.74 4.99
N ALA A 15 -1.43 -10.20 5.72
CA ALA A 15 -2.78 -9.96 5.19
C ALA A 15 -2.76 -9.03 3.98
N ALA A 16 -2.02 -7.91 4.06
CA ALA A 16 -1.81 -7.01 2.94
C ALA A 16 -1.14 -7.69 1.73
N GLN A 17 -0.13 -8.52 1.96
CA GLN A 17 0.52 -9.28 0.89
C GLN A 17 -0.44 -10.25 0.19
N ARG A 18 -1.31 -10.95 0.94
CA ARG A 18 -2.35 -11.81 0.36
C ARG A 18 -3.34 -10.99 -0.46
N ALA A 19 -3.79 -9.84 0.04
CA ALA A 19 -4.68 -8.95 -0.70
C ALA A 19 -4.06 -8.44 -2.01
N LEU A 20 -2.76 -8.11 -2.01
CA LEU A 20 -2.03 -7.72 -3.22
C LEU A 20 -1.97 -8.84 -4.26
N ARG A 21 -1.78 -10.11 -3.84
CA ARG A 21 -1.84 -11.27 -4.76
C ARG A 21 -3.22 -11.46 -5.40
N VAL A 22 -4.30 -11.08 -4.71
CA VAL A 22 -5.66 -11.08 -5.28
C VAL A 22 -5.81 -9.97 -6.32
N ALA A 23 -5.29 -8.77 -6.03
CA ALA A 23 -5.38 -7.63 -6.94
C ALA A 23 -4.55 -7.80 -8.22
N PHE A 24 -3.37 -8.45 -8.09
CA PHE A 24 -2.40 -8.72 -9.14
C PHE A 24 -2.07 -10.23 -9.24
N PRO A 25 -2.94 -11.05 -9.87
CA PRO A 25 -2.75 -12.49 -9.95
C PRO A 25 -1.44 -12.90 -10.64
N GLY A 26 -0.76 -13.90 -10.08
CA GLY A 26 0.50 -14.42 -10.63
C GLY A 26 1.73 -13.53 -10.39
N LYS A 27 1.61 -12.50 -9.54
CA LYS A 27 2.71 -11.61 -9.14
C LYS A 27 2.95 -11.69 -7.64
N GLU A 28 4.22 -11.73 -7.25
CA GLU A 28 4.62 -11.60 -5.84
C GLU A 28 4.79 -10.11 -5.49
N PRO A 29 4.21 -9.64 -4.36
CA PRO A 29 4.39 -8.26 -3.92
C PRO A 29 5.85 -7.94 -3.60
N ALA A 30 6.34 -6.82 -4.12
CA ALA A 30 7.63 -6.27 -3.69
C ALA A 30 7.48 -5.58 -2.33
N LEU A 31 8.35 -5.91 -1.39
CA LEU A 31 8.46 -5.25 -0.09
C LEU A 31 9.50 -4.13 -0.20
N ILE A 32 9.04 -2.88 -0.24
CA ILE A 32 9.89 -1.72 -0.50
C ILE A 32 9.74 -0.65 0.59
N ARG A 33 10.72 0.25 0.64
CA ARG A 33 10.64 1.53 1.35
C ARG A 33 10.57 2.63 0.30
N GLU A 34 9.90 3.72 0.64
CA GLU A 34 9.75 4.88 -0.23
C GLU A 34 10.46 6.11 0.33
N GLY A 35 11.00 6.94 -0.57
CA GLY A 35 11.61 8.22 -0.22
C GLY A 35 10.60 9.36 -0.03
N GLY A 36 9.36 9.17 -0.50
CA GLY A 36 8.25 10.10 -0.30
C GLY A 36 7.86 10.24 1.17
N SER A 37 7.25 11.37 1.53
CA SER A 37 6.84 11.66 2.91
C SER A 37 5.32 11.78 3.03
N ILE A 38 4.73 10.98 3.92
CA ILE A 38 3.33 11.09 4.34
C ILE A 38 3.33 11.28 5.87
N PRO A 39 3.45 12.52 6.38
CA PRO A 39 3.76 12.78 7.79
C PRO A 39 2.78 12.15 8.81
N ILE A 40 1.50 12.08 8.46
CA ILE A 40 0.42 11.56 9.32
C ILE A 40 0.56 10.06 9.67
N THR A 41 1.30 9.28 8.86
CA THR A 41 1.47 7.82 9.08
C THR A 41 2.05 7.50 10.45
N SER A 42 3.08 8.25 10.85
CA SER A 42 3.68 8.13 12.19
C SER A 42 2.71 8.48 13.32
N GLN A 43 1.81 9.45 13.09
CA GLN A 43 0.84 9.91 14.07
C GLN A 43 -0.28 8.89 14.29
N PHE A 44 -0.69 8.13 13.26
CA PHE A 44 -1.64 7.03 13.45
C PHE A 44 -1.14 6.01 14.46
N ARG A 45 0.15 5.65 14.40
CA ARG A 45 0.74 4.74 15.40
C ARG A 45 0.84 5.40 16.78
N THR A 46 1.34 6.63 16.88
CA THR A 46 1.58 7.24 18.20
C THR A 46 0.30 7.70 18.92
N ILE A 47 -0.73 8.10 18.18
CA ILE A 47 -1.98 8.63 18.75
C ILE A 47 -3.05 7.53 18.88
N LEU A 48 -3.25 6.74 17.82
CA LEU A 48 -4.32 5.73 17.79
C LEU A 48 -3.82 4.32 18.15
N GLY A 49 -2.51 4.09 18.19
CA GLY A 49 -1.94 2.76 18.47
C GLY A 49 -2.14 1.75 17.33
N VAL A 50 -2.42 2.21 16.11
CA VAL A 50 -2.69 1.34 14.95
C VAL A 50 -1.56 1.36 13.92
N GLU A 51 -1.41 0.24 13.23
CA GLU A 51 -0.51 0.12 12.08
C GLU A 51 -1.12 0.76 10.82
N THR A 52 -0.28 1.37 9.99
CA THR A 52 -0.67 1.95 8.70
C THR A 52 -0.09 1.10 7.58
N LEU A 53 -0.93 0.55 6.73
CA LEU A 53 -0.50 -0.20 5.55
C LEU A 53 -0.33 0.76 4.38
N LEU A 54 0.86 0.82 3.78
CA LEU A 54 1.11 1.56 2.55
C LEU A 54 1.16 0.57 1.40
N LEU A 55 0.15 0.60 0.53
CA LEU A 55 -0.02 -0.34 -0.57
C LEU A 55 0.12 0.41 -1.90
N GLY A 56 1.25 0.21 -2.57
CA GLY A 56 1.58 0.91 -3.80
C GLY A 56 0.76 0.43 -5.00
N LEU A 57 0.19 1.39 -5.74
CA LEU A 57 -0.51 1.16 -7.01
C LEU A 57 0.05 2.01 -8.16
N ALA A 58 0.74 3.11 -7.88
CA ALA A 58 1.39 3.92 -8.91
C ALA A 58 2.70 3.25 -9.36
N LEU A 59 3.03 3.40 -10.64
CA LEU A 59 4.30 2.98 -11.20
C LEU A 59 5.31 4.14 -11.15
N ALA A 60 6.60 3.82 -11.31
CA ALA A 60 7.67 4.83 -11.26
C ALA A 60 7.54 5.92 -12.34
N ASP A 61 6.90 5.61 -13.48
CA ASP A 61 6.64 6.51 -14.60
C ASP A 61 5.30 7.26 -14.51
N CYS A 62 4.54 7.10 -13.41
CA CYS A 62 3.34 7.89 -13.15
C CYS A 62 3.63 9.37 -12.91
N ARG A 63 4.89 9.75 -12.61
CA ARG A 63 5.35 11.15 -12.56
C ARG A 63 4.55 12.04 -11.60
N ALA A 64 4.25 11.54 -10.40
CA ALA A 64 3.58 12.33 -9.37
C ALA A 64 4.27 13.69 -9.20
N HIS A 65 3.49 14.78 -9.25
CA HIS A 65 3.96 16.16 -9.17
C HIS A 65 4.80 16.67 -10.36
N SER A 66 4.66 16.07 -11.54
CA SER A 66 5.42 16.45 -12.74
C SER A 66 4.53 16.45 -14.01
N PRO A 67 4.89 17.17 -15.09
CA PRO A 67 4.08 17.18 -16.31
C PRO A 67 3.84 15.78 -16.90
N ASN A 68 2.64 15.58 -17.44
CA ASN A 68 2.15 14.28 -17.91
C ASN A 68 2.09 13.23 -16.78
N GLU A 69 1.75 13.67 -15.57
CA GLU A 69 1.30 12.79 -14.49
C GLU A 69 0.17 11.90 -15.00
N ASN A 70 0.29 10.60 -14.74
CA ASN A 70 -0.62 9.59 -15.28
C ASN A 70 -0.81 8.44 -14.29
N PHE A 71 -1.78 7.58 -14.58
CA PHE A 71 -2.04 6.37 -13.80
C PHE A 71 -2.58 5.26 -14.71
N PRO A 72 -2.04 4.02 -14.68
CA PRO A 72 -2.54 2.93 -15.50
C PRO A 72 -3.98 2.56 -15.14
N LEU A 73 -4.85 2.41 -16.15
CA LEU A 73 -6.24 1.99 -15.93
C LEU A 73 -6.31 0.59 -15.29
N GLU A 74 -5.42 -0.32 -15.66
CA GLU A 74 -5.31 -1.64 -15.03
C GLU A 74 -5.01 -1.55 -13.52
N ASN A 75 -4.20 -0.58 -13.10
CA ASN A 75 -3.87 -0.36 -11.69
C ASN A 75 -5.02 0.30 -10.94
N LEU A 76 -5.86 1.10 -11.63
CA LEU A 76 -7.07 1.68 -11.06
C LEU A 76 -8.07 0.57 -10.73
N GLU A 77 -8.31 -0.33 -11.68
CA GLU A 77 -9.17 -1.50 -11.47
C GLU A 77 -8.58 -2.47 -10.44
N ALA A 78 -7.27 -2.67 -10.45
CA ALA A 78 -6.57 -3.44 -9.42
C ALA A 78 -6.73 -2.82 -8.04
N GLY A 79 -6.72 -1.49 -7.93
CA GLY A 79 -6.98 -0.76 -6.70
C GLY A 79 -8.36 -1.04 -6.12
N ILE A 80 -9.39 -1.16 -6.95
CA ILE A 80 -10.75 -1.54 -6.51
C ILE A 80 -10.73 -2.97 -5.94
N ARG A 81 -10.12 -3.91 -6.65
CA ARG A 81 -9.98 -5.31 -6.19
C ARG A 81 -9.17 -5.38 -4.89
N LEU A 82 -8.09 -4.61 -4.79
CA LEU A 82 -7.20 -4.55 -3.64
C LEU A 82 -7.95 -4.08 -2.39
N ASN A 83 -8.70 -2.98 -2.49
CA ASN A 83 -9.43 -2.45 -1.34
C ASN A 83 -10.44 -3.47 -0.80
N LYS A 84 -11.18 -4.15 -1.68
CA LYS A 84 -12.06 -5.26 -1.28
C LYS A 84 -11.27 -6.37 -0.58
N ALA A 85 -10.16 -6.82 -1.17
CA ALA A 85 -9.36 -7.92 -0.64
C ALA A 85 -8.71 -7.58 0.71
N VAL A 86 -8.23 -6.35 0.91
CA VAL A 86 -7.65 -5.89 2.18
C VAL A 86 -8.68 -6.01 3.31
N LEU A 87 -9.90 -5.51 3.09
CA LEU A 87 -10.96 -5.61 4.10
C LEU A 87 -11.30 -7.06 4.43
N GLN A 88 -11.31 -7.94 3.42
CA GLN A 88 -11.55 -9.37 3.63
C GLN A 88 -10.41 -10.08 4.37
N GLU A 89 -9.16 -9.75 4.07
CA GLU A 89 -7.99 -10.35 4.72
C GLU A 89 -7.78 -9.87 6.16
N LEU A 90 -8.16 -8.62 6.46
CA LEU A 90 -8.09 -8.06 7.82
C LEU A 90 -9.24 -8.52 8.73
N ALA A 91 -10.33 -9.03 8.16
CA ALA A 91 -11.46 -9.57 8.92
C ALA A 91 -11.30 -11.04 9.31
N LYS A 92 -10.21 -11.69 8.92
CA LYS A 92 -9.86 -13.07 9.28
C LYS A 92 -9.10 -13.12 10.60
#